data_AF-Q090I3-F1
#
_entry.id   AF-Q090I3-F1
#
_cell.length_a   1.000
_cell.length_b   1.000
_cell.length_c   1.000
_cell.angle_alpha   90.00
_cell.angle_beta   90.00
_cell.angle_gamma   90.00
#
_symmetry.space_group_name_H-M   'P 1'
#
loop_
_entity.id
_entity.type
_entity.pdbx_description
1 polymer ?
#
loop_
_entity_poly.entity_id
_entity_poly.type
_entity_poly.pdbx_seq_one_letter_code
_entity_poly.pdbx_strand_id
1 'polypeptide(L)'
;MVNSPLGGITYPSKPVSRHHLAAEPHEKWRLYFATLAPGLPEIVTLDPSDAAIASLGVCSYTRNREELATDRSWYRSVIFNDHYRPAQINHYLLSHLHIPGYRAAHDVFLFKARSEGPFTGRERQIVHHLHEELGELWMAASQARLPRRLQQTLSLLQAGYSEKEVAGRLGISPGTVHDYCKALHKRWKVRSRAELLARTRVLPQAPQLMMQEQTGACLA
;
A
#
# COMPACT_ATOMS: atom_id res chain seq x y z
N MET A 1 51.50 23.85 9.58
CA MET A 1 50.49 24.51 8.71
C MET A 1 50.08 23.46 7.70
N VAL A 2 48.92 22.81 7.79
CA VAL A 2 47.56 23.38 7.67
C VAL A 2 46.61 22.62 8.60
N ASN A 3 45.78 23.37 9.33
CA ASN A 3 44.63 22.90 10.08
C ASN A 3 43.46 22.62 9.11
N SER A 4 42.71 21.55 9.35
CA SER A 4 41.25 21.59 9.16
C SER A 4 40.54 20.66 10.15
N PRO A 5 39.36 21.06 10.65
CA PRO A 5 38.72 20.55 11.87
C PRO A 5 37.52 19.65 11.55
N LEU A 6 36.70 19.35 12.56
CA LEU A 6 35.50 18.49 12.59
C LEU A 6 35.85 17.06 13.02
N GLY A 7 35.79 16.72 14.31
CA GLY A 7 34.60 16.86 15.16
C GLY A 7 33.90 15.51 15.17
N GLY A 8 34.21 14.70 16.18
CA GLY A 8 33.79 13.31 16.29
C GLY A 8 32.28 13.14 16.29
N ILE A 9 31.80 12.19 15.48
CA ILE A 9 30.48 11.58 15.64
C ILE A 9 30.72 10.12 16.03
N THR A 10 30.63 9.86 17.32
CA THR A 10 30.49 8.52 17.87
C THR A 10 29.13 7.96 17.50
N TYR A 11 29.09 6.96 16.63
CA TYR A 11 27.91 6.13 16.44
C TYR A 11 27.61 5.36 17.74
N PRO A 12 26.36 5.30 18.22
CA PRO A 12 26.02 4.35 19.26
C PRO A 12 26.09 2.94 18.66
N SER A 13 27.23 2.29 18.85
CA SER A 13 27.40 0.84 18.76
C SER A 13 26.62 0.19 19.91
N LYS A 14 25.29 0.10 19.78
CA LYS A 14 24.55 -0.90 20.56
C LYS A 14 24.60 -2.22 19.78
N PRO A 15 25.11 -3.31 20.36
CA PRO A 15 24.96 -4.62 19.76
C PRO A 15 23.47 -4.93 19.69
N VAL A 16 23.00 -5.38 18.53
CA VAL A 16 21.66 -5.98 18.40
C VAL A 16 21.64 -7.19 19.34
N SER A 17 21.05 -6.99 20.53
CA SER A 17 21.02 -7.99 21.58
C SER A 17 20.31 -9.27 21.13
N ARG A 18 20.89 -10.39 21.55
CA ARG A 18 20.67 -11.77 21.08
C ARG A 18 19.33 -12.41 21.47
N HIS A 19 18.28 -11.64 21.71
CA HIS A 19 16.98 -12.17 22.12
C HIS A 19 15.85 -11.39 21.46
N HIS A 20 15.48 -11.71 20.21
CA HIS A 20 14.16 -11.39 19.63
C HIS A 20 13.88 -12.41 18.49
N LEU A 21 13.67 -13.66 18.88
CA LEU A 21 13.22 -14.77 18.02
C LEU A 21 11.69 -14.97 18.07
N ALA A 22 10.91 -13.93 18.41
CA ALA A 22 9.47 -14.06 18.64
C ALA A 22 8.60 -12.97 17.98
N ALA A 23 9.11 -12.26 16.97
CA ALA A 23 8.27 -11.40 16.15
C ALA A 23 7.81 -12.20 14.91
N GLU A 24 6.50 -12.37 14.77
CA GLU A 24 5.87 -12.93 13.56
C GLU A 24 6.41 -12.22 12.31
N PRO A 25 6.68 -12.92 11.19
CA PRO A 25 7.31 -12.34 10.00
C PRO A 25 6.67 -11.02 9.54
N HIS A 26 5.35 -10.89 9.71
CA HIS A 26 4.55 -9.73 9.35
C HIS A 26 4.90 -8.43 10.12
N GLU A 27 5.38 -8.52 11.36
CA GLU A 27 5.66 -7.34 12.20
C GLU A 27 6.96 -6.63 11.80
N LYS A 28 7.96 -7.40 11.36
CA LYS A 28 9.22 -6.87 10.82
C LYS A 28 9.01 -6.16 9.47
N TRP A 29 8.05 -6.61 8.67
CA TRP A 29 7.70 -5.97 7.39
C TRP A 29 6.96 -4.64 7.57
N ARG A 30 6.13 -4.50 8.62
CA ARG A 30 5.51 -3.20 8.96
C ARG A 30 6.57 -2.14 9.27
N LEU A 31 7.63 -2.52 10.00
CA LEU A 31 8.77 -1.66 10.28
C LEU A 31 9.54 -1.31 8.99
N TYR A 32 9.76 -2.28 8.09
CA TYR A 32 10.38 -2.03 6.78
C TYR A 32 9.62 -1.00 5.93
N PHE A 33 8.30 -1.16 5.76
CA PHE A 33 7.48 -0.19 5.01
C PHE A 33 7.39 1.17 5.72
N ALA A 34 7.45 1.21 7.05
CA ALA A 34 7.54 2.46 7.80
C ALA A 34 8.91 3.16 7.63
N THR A 35 10.00 2.41 7.43
CA THR A 35 11.33 2.97 7.16
C THR A 35 11.52 3.46 5.72
N LEU A 36 10.65 3.09 4.79
CA LEU A 36 10.60 3.63 3.43
C LEU A 36 9.88 5.00 3.36
N ALA A 37 9.52 5.59 4.51
CA ALA A 37 8.98 6.94 4.60
C ALA A 37 10.03 8.01 4.18
N PRO A 38 9.62 9.12 3.57
CA PRO A 38 10.52 10.12 3.01
C PRO A 38 11.43 10.73 4.10
N GLY A 39 12.75 10.68 3.89
CA GLY A 39 13.75 11.27 4.81
C GLY A 39 15.07 10.52 4.94
N LEU A 40 15.25 9.36 4.28
CA LEU A 40 16.55 8.68 4.26
C LEU A 40 17.54 9.41 3.35
N PRO A 41 18.82 9.59 3.77
CA PRO A 41 19.83 10.19 2.93
C PRO A 41 20.05 9.36 1.66
N GLU A 42 20.16 10.07 0.53
CA GLU A 42 20.20 9.64 -0.88
C GLU A 42 21.18 8.51 -1.25
N ILE A 43 22.04 8.07 -0.33
CA ILE A 43 23.28 7.32 -0.64
C ILE A 43 23.19 5.83 -0.31
N VAL A 44 22.23 5.36 0.48
CA VAL A 44 22.05 3.93 0.75
C VAL A 44 20.82 3.44 0.01
N THR A 45 21.02 2.84 -1.17
CA THR A 45 19.98 2.06 -1.83
C THR A 45 19.59 0.91 -0.89
N LEU A 46 18.46 1.08 -0.19
CA LEU A 46 18.00 0.13 0.82
C LEU A 46 17.66 -1.21 0.16
N ASP A 47 16.82 -1.16 -0.89
CA ASP A 47 16.55 -2.26 -1.81
C ASP A 47 17.12 -1.95 -3.21
N PRO A 48 18.10 -2.73 -3.70
CA PRO A 48 18.69 -2.51 -5.03
C PRO A 48 17.72 -2.65 -6.20
N SER A 49 16.51 -3.15 -5.95
CA SER A 49 15.45 -3.26 -6.95
C SER A 49 14.66 -1.98 -7.15
N ASP A 50 14.71 -1.04 -6.20
CA ASP A 50 13.97 0.23 -6.27
C ASP A 50 14.31 1.01 -7.54
N ALA A 51 15.59 1.06 -7.91
CA ALA A 51 16.04 1.76 -9.11
C ALA A 51 15.50 1.10 -10.40
N ALA A 52 15.49 -0.24 -10.46
CA ALA A 52 14.95 -0.97 -11.60
C ALA A 52 13.43 -0.78 -11.70
N ILE A 53 12.71 -0.90 -10.59
CA ILE A 53 11.27 -0.65 -10.47
C ILE A 53 10.92 0.76 -10.97
N ALA A 54 11.66 1.78 -10.52
CA ALA A 54 11.46 3.16 -10.94
C ALA A 54 11.71 3.35 -12.45
N SER A 55 12.71 2.67 -13.02
CA SER A 55 13.06 2.78 -14.45
C SER A 55 12.03 2.15 -15.39
N LEU A 56 11.23 1.18 -14.91
CA LEU A 56 10.18 0.54 -15.70
C LEU A 56 8.99 1.48 -15.97
N GLY A 57 8.89 2.58 -15.24
CA GLY A 57 7.87 3.60 -15.44
C GLY A 57 6.45 3.11 -15.15
N VAL A 58 5.47 3.73 -15.81
CA VAL A 58 4.04 3.49 -15.55
C VAL A 58 3.54 2.30 -16.39
N CYS A 59 3.84 1.08 -15.94
CA CYS A 59 3.38 -0.14 -16.57
C CYS A 59 3.08 -1.24 -15.54
N SER A 60 2.32 -2.27 -15.92
CA SER A 60 2.08 -3.44 -15.09
C SER A 60 3.05 -4.57 -15.47
N TYR A 61 3.61 -5.26 -14.48
CA TYR A 61 4.57 -6.33 -14.72
C TYR A 61 4.62 -7.33 -13.55
N THR A 62 5.18 -8.51 -13.83
CA THR A 62 5.50 -9.49 -12.78
C THR A 62 6.92 -10.00 -13.00
N ARG A 63 7.80 -9.80 -12.03
CA ARG A 63 9.24 -9.99 -12.15
C ARG A 63 9.81 -10.72 -10.94
N ASN A 64 10.69 -11.67 -11.22
CA ASN A 64 11.55 -12.23 -10.20
C ASN A 64 12.55 -11.17 -9.71
N ARG A 65 13.03 -11.32 -8.48
CA ARG A 65 14.10 -10.48 -7.91
C ARG A 65 15.31 -10.38 -8.85
N GLU A 66 15.73 -11.47 -9.46
CA GLU A 66 16.87 -11.56 -10.40
C GLU A 66 16.71 -10.59 -11.59
N GLU A 67 15.47 -10.30 -12.00
CA GLU A 67 15.15 -9.39 -13.10
C GLU A 67 15.17 -7.91 -12.67
N LEU A 68 15.22 -7.63 -11.36
CA LEU A 68 15.19 -6.28 -10.78
C LEU A 68 16.51 -5.91 -10.11
N ALA A 69 17.22 -6.87 -9.53
CA ALA A 69 18.52 -6.67 -8.91
C ALA A 69 19.46 -7.85 -9.20
N THR A 70 20.71 -7.53 -9.53
CA THR A 70 21.77 -8.53 -9.64
C THR A 70 22.02 -9.21 -8.29
N ASP A 71 22.45 -10.47 -8.30
CA ASP A 71 22.86 -11.19 -7.08
C ASP A 71 23.90 -10.41 -6.27
N ARG A 72 24.84 -9.77 -6.97
CA ARG A 72 25.90 -8.98 -6.33
C ARG A 72 25.34 -7.78 -5.57
N SER A 73 24.44 -7.00 -6.17
CA SER A 73 23.84 -5.84 -5.49
C SER A 73 22.88 -6.30 -4.39
N TRP A 74 22.10 -7.35 -4.64
CA TRP A 74 21.17 -7.94 -3.68
C TRP A 74 21.85 -8.45 -2.42
N TYR A 75 22.82 -9.37 -2.52
CA TYR A 75 23.46 -9.97 -1.35
C TYR A 75 24.35 -9.00 -0.55
N ARG A 76 24.73 -7.87 -1.15
CA ARG A 76 25.46 -6.78 -0.47
C ARG A 76 24.54 -5.71 0.12
N SER A 77 23.24 -5.75 -0.18
CA SER A 77 22.29 -4.76 0.29
C SER A 77 22.03 -4.86 1.80
N VAL A 78 21.61 -3.73 2.38
CA VAL A 78 21.12 -3.68 3.75
C VAL A 78 19.84 -4.49 3.88
N ILE A 79 18.90 -4.35 2.93
CA ILE A 79 17.62 -5.04 2.99
C ILE A 79 17.79 -6.57 3.08
N PHE A 80 18.70 -7.13 2.29
CA PHE A 80 18.94 -8.56 2.34
C PHE A 80 19.55 -8.98 3.67
N ASN A 81 20.63 -8.33 4.10
CA ASN A 81 21.40 -8.79 5.26
C ASN A 81 20.67 -8.59 6.59
N ASP A 82 19.89 -7.52 6.71
CA ASP A 82 19.24 -7.14 7.97
C ASP A 82 17.82 -7.71 8.09
N HIS A 83 17.14 -7.98 6.96
CA HIS A 83 15.74 -8.43 6.97
C HIS A 83 15.53 -9.81 6.34
N TYR A 84 15.92 -10.00 5.07
CA TYR A 84 15.62 -11.25 4.34
C TYR A 84 16.43 -12.44 4.89
N ARG A 85 17.74 -12.24 5.11
CA ARG A 85 18.66 -13.28 5.56
C ARG A 85 18.29 -13.83 6.94
N PRO A 86 18.01 -13.01 7.98
CA PRO A 86 17.55 -13.54 9.27
C PRO A 86 16.17 -14.22 9.19
N ALA A 87 15.32 -13.81 8.23
CA ALA A 87 14.04 -14.46 7.96
C ALA A 87 14.15 -15.72 7.08
N GLN A 88 15.36 -16.08 6.65
CA GLN A 88 15.65 -17.19 5.73
C GLN A 88 14.96 -17.08 4.35
N ILE A 89 14.56 -15.86 3.96
CA ILE A 89 13.96 -15.56 2.67
C ILE A 89 15.08 -15.22 1.68
N ASN A 90 14.96 -15.68 0.44
CA ASN A 90 15.98 -15.42 -0.57
C ASN A 90 15.43 -15.01 -1.92
N HIS A 91 14.26 -15.55 -2.26
CA HIS A 91 13.60 -15.27 -3.52
C HIS A 91 12.34 -14.47 -3.25
N TYR A 92 12.09 -13.47 -4.08
CA TYR A 92 10.77 -12.87 -4.16
C TYR A 92 10.31 -12.73 -5.60
N LEU A 93 9.01 -12.69 -5.74
CA LEU A 93 8.29 -12.34 -6.95
C LEU A 93 7.52 -11.06 -6.67
N LEU A 94 7.80 -10.02 -7.44
CA LEU A 94 7.04 -8.77 -7.41
C LEU A 94 6.05 -8.78 -8.57
N SER A 95 4.77 -8.63 -8.28
CA SER A 95 3.75 -8.24 -9.25
C SER A 95 3.35 -6.79 -8.98
N HIS A 96 3.59 -5.92 -9.94
CA HIS A 96 3.27 -4.49 -9.91
C HIS A 96 2.12 -4.23 -10.88
N LEU A 97 1.04 -3.64 -10.39
CA LEU A 97 -0.13 -3.31 -11.19
C LEU A 97 -0.36 -1.80 -11.14
N HIS A 98 -0.27 -1.14 -12.28
CA HIS A 98 -0.66 0.26 -12.38
C HIS A 98 -2.18 0.40 -12.35
N ILE A 99 -2.71 1.30 -11.50
CA ILE A 99 -4.14 1.58 -11.40
C ILE A 99 -4.39 3.06 -11.74
N PRO A 100 -4.69 3.38 -13.02
CA PRO A 100 -4.84 4.77 -13.47
C PRO A 100 -5.85 5.57 -12.66
N GLY A 101 -6.97 4.94 -12.27
CA GLY A 101 -8.06 5.59 -11.50
C GLY A 101 -7.62 6.12 -10.12
N TYR A 102 -6.53 5.59 -9.55
CA TYR A 102 -5.97 6.06 -8.29
C TYR A 102 -4.67 6.86 -8.48
N ARG A 103 -4.13 6.95 -9.70
CA ARG A 103 -2.77 7.47 -9.97
C ARG A 103 -1.73 6.81 -9.05
N ALA A 104 -1.89 5.50 -8.84
CA ALA A 104 -1.11 4.71 -7.92
C ALA A 104 -0.80 3.35 -8.56
N ALA A 105 0.03 2.57 -7.88
CA ALA A 105 0.23 1.17 -8.18
C ALA A 105 -0.19 0.32 -6.97
N HIS A 106 -0.58 -0.93 -7.27
CA HIS A 106 -0.77 -1.97 -6.26
C HIS A 106 0.35 -2.99 -6.45
N ASP A 107 1.03 -3.33 -5.34
CA ASP A 107 2.15 -4.26 -5.34
C ASP A 107 1.79 -5.52 -4.56
N VAL A 108 2.10 -6.67 -5.16
CA VAL A 108 2.03 -7.97 -4.50
C VAL A 108 3.43 -8.56 -4.47
N PHE A 109 3.95 -8.79 -3.26
CA PHE A 109 5.19 -9.50 -3.04
C PHE A 109 4.91 -10.91 -2.52
N LEU A 110 5.50 -11.90 -3.17
CA LEU A 110 5.55 -13.28 -2.69
C LEU A 110 6.99 -13.66 -2.40
N PHE A 111 7.19 -14.47 -1.36
CA PHE A 111 8.51 -14.80 -0.83
C PHE A 111 8.70 -16.31 -0.78
N LYS A 112 9.94 -16.74 -1.02
CA LYS A 112 10.39 -18.13 -0.86
C LYS A 112 11.71 -18.18 -0.10
N ALA A 113 11.87 -19.22 0.70
CA ALA A 113 13.12 -19.54 1.35
C ALA A 113 14.17 -19.97 0.33
N ARG A 114 15.45 -19.90 0.71
CA ARG A 114 16.56 -20.32 -0.15
C ARG A 114 16.45 -21.78 -0.60
N SER A 115 15.94 -22.66 0.26
CA SER A 115 15.81 -24.09 -0.02
C SER A 115 14.73 -24.43 -1.06
N GLU A 116 13.80 -23.51 -1.32
CA GLU A 116 12.67 -23.73 -2.23
C GLU A 116 13.01 -23.38 -3.69
N GLY A 117 14.12 -22.69 -3.92
CA GLY A 117 14.50 -22.16 -5.24
C GLY A 117 13.67 -20.96 -5.69
N PRO A 118 14.02 -20.36 -6.85
CA PRO A 118 13.31 -19.21 -7.40
C PRO A 118 11.89 -19.58 -7.89
N PHE A 119 11.06 -18.56 -8.09
CA PHE A 119 9.74 -18.77 -8.71
C PHE A 119 9.89 -19.20 -10.17
N THR A 120 9.13 -20.23 -10.53
CA THR A 120 9.09 -20.77 -11.88
C THR A 120 8.33 -19.86 -12.83
N GLY A 121 8.52 -20.05 -14.15
CA GLY A 121 7.75 -19.32 -15.16
C GLY A 121 6.23 -19.50 -15.02
N ARG A 122 5.78 -20.70 -14.62
CA ARG A 122 4.36 -20.98 -14.37
C ARG A 122 3.82 -20.22 -13.16
N GLU A 123 4.54 -20.24 -12.03
CA GLU A 123 4.13 -19.49 -10.84
C GLU A 123 4.04 -17.98 -11.13
N ARG A 124 5.01 -17.45 -11.87
CA ARG A 124 4.99 -16.06 -12.33
C ARG A 124 3.76 -15.75 -13.17
N GLN A 125 3.39 -16.60 -14.12
CA GLN A 125 2.20 -16.41 -14.96
C GLN A 125 0.90 -16.46 -14.16
N ILE A 126 0.77 -17.39 -13.21
CA ILE A 126 -0.40 -17.47 -12.33
C ILE A 126 -0.59 -16.17 -11.55
N VAL A 127 0.50 -15.67 -10.96
CA VAL A 127 0.46 -14.42 -10.17
C VAL A 127 0.19 -13.22 -11.06
N HIS A 128 0.73 -13.20 -12.27
CA HIS A 128 0.46 -12.15 -13.25
C HIS A 128 -1.03 -12.05 -13.56
N HIS A 129 -1.65 -13.15 -13.99
CA HIS A 129 -3.07 -13.17 -14.35
C HIS A 129 -3.99 -12.92 -13.15
N LEU A 130 -3.67 -13.47 -11.97
CA LEU A 130 -4.42 -13.16 -10.77
C LEU A 130 -4.39 -11.66 -10.46
N HIS A 131 -3.25 -11.01 -10.65
CA HIS A 131 -3.11 -9.58 -10.38
C HIS A 131 -3.85 -8.71 -11.41
N GLU A 132 -3.94 -9.15 -12.66
CA GLU A 132 -4.78 -8.51 -13.69
C GLU A 132 -6.27 -8.54 -13.30
N GLU A 133 -6.78 -9.68 -12.83
CA GLU A 133 -8.17 -9.82 -12.35
C GLU A 133 -8.46 -8.91 -11.14
N LEU A 134 -7.50 -8.80 -10.21
CA LEU A 134 -7.59 -7.83 -9.11
C LEU A 134 -7.63 -6.39 -9.64
N GLY A 135 -6.94 -6.10 -10.74
CA GLY A 135 -6.95 -4.79 -11.38
C GLY A 135 -8.32 -4.36 -11.88
N GLU A 136 -9.10 -5.28 -12.45
CA GLU A 136 -10.48 -5.01 -12.85
C GLU A 136 -11.35 -4.64 -11.64
N LEU A 137 -11.18 -5.34 -10.51
CA LEU A 137 -11.86 -5.02 -9.26
C LEU A 137 -11.46 -3.63 -8.73
N TRP A 138 -10.17 -3.28 -8.79
CA TRP A 138 -9.68 -1.97 -8.37
C TRP A 138 -10.15 -0.84 -9.28
N MET A 139 -10.21 -1.08 -10.58
CA MET A 139 -10.74 -0.13 -11.55
C MET A 139 -12.23 0.11 -11.31
N ALA A 140 -13.02 -0.94 -11.10
CA ALA A 140 -14.43 -0.83 -10.74
C ALA A 140 -14.62 -0.05 -9.42
N ALA A 141 -13.79 -0.32 -8.41
CA ALA A 141 -13.80 0.43 -7.15
C ALA A 141 -13.43 1.92 -7.37
N SER A 142 -12.47 2.21 -8.27
CA SER A 142 -12.05 3.59 -8.58
C SER A 142 -13.16 4.39 -9.26
N GLN A 143 -13.95 3.77 -10.14
CA GLN A 143 -15.11 4.42 -10.77
C GLN A 143 -16.23 4.67 -9.76
N ALA A 144 -16.32 3.86 -8.72
CA ALA A 144 -17.21 4.10 -7.59
C ALA A 144 -16.70 5.19 -6.63
N ARG A 145 -15.48 5.71 -6.81
CA ARG A 145 -14.90 6.74 -5.93
C ARG A 145 -15.76 7.99 -5.92
N LEU A 146 -16.19 8.37 -4.72
CA LEU A 146 -17.06 9.51 -4.48
C LEU A 146 -16.26 10.77 -4.17
N PRO A 147 -16.77 11.95 -4.56
CA PRO A 147 -16.36 13.20 -3.93
C PRO A 147 -16.45 13.09 -2.40
N ARG A 148 -15.51 13.70 -1.68
CA ARG A 148 -15.36 13.56 -0.22
C ARG A 148 -16.67 13.68 0.56
N ARG A 149 -17.50 14.68 0.24
CA ARG A 149 -18.79 14.90 0.93
C ARG A 149 -19.83 13.81 0.65
N LEU A 150 -19.85 13.27 -0.57
CA LEU A 150 -20.69 12.11 -0.92
C LEU A 150 -20.20 10.84 -0.22
N GLN A 151 -18.88 10.65 -0.14
CA GLN A 151 -18.27 9.52 0.57
C GLN A 151 -18.61 9.55 2.06
N GLN A 152 -18.39 10.70 2.72
CA GLN A 152 -18.72 10.90 4.13
C GLN A 152 -20.20 10.68 4.40
N THR A 153 -21.07 11.22 3.55
CA THR A 153 -22.52 10.99 3.63
C THR A 153 -22.81 9.50 3.53
N LEU A 154 -22.35 8.81 2.47
CA LEU A 154 -22.57 7.38 2.27
C LEU A 154 -22.08 6.54 3.46
N SER A 155 -20.88 6.81 3.99
CA SER A 155 -20.34 6.08 5.14
C SER A 155 -21.21 6.21 6.39
N LEU A 156 -21.76 7.41 6.66
CA LEU A 156 -22.67 7.60 7.78
C LEU A 156 -24.04 6.93 7.54
N LEU A 157 -24.55 6.93 6.30
CA LEU A 157 -25.77 6.19 5.97
C LEU A 157 -25.57 4.67 6.16
N GLN A 158 -24.39 4.15 5.78
CA GLN A 158 -24.01 2.75 5.96
C GLN A 158 -23.85 2.37 7.44
N ALA A 159 -23.40 3.32 8.27
CA ALA A 159 -23.35 3.17 9.73
C ALA A 159 -24.73 3.25 10.41
N GLY A 160 -25.81 3.46 9.65
CA GLY A 160 -27.18 3.46 10.16
C GLY A 160 -27.77 4.83 10.51
N TYR A 161 -27.00 5.91 10.37
CA TYR A 161 -27.49 7.26 10.70
C TYR A 161 -28.58 7.75 9.73
N SER A 162 -29.59 8.43 10.26
CA SER A 162 -30.61 9.16 9.52
C SER A 162 -30.05 10.43 8.88
N GLU A 163 -30.72 10.99 7.85
CA GLU A 163 -30.26 12.22 7.18
C GLU A 163 -30.08 13.40 8.15
N LYS A 164 -30.94 13.49 9.18
CA LYS A 164 -30.86 14.52 10.22
C LYS A 164 -29.62 14.35 11.09
N GLU A 165 -29.29 13.12 11.49
CA GLU A 165 -28.08 12.83 12.28
C GLU A 165 -26.81 13.03 11.44
N VAL A 166 -26.86 12.65 10.16
CA VAL A 166 -25.77 12.91 9.21
C VAL A 166 -25.52 14.41 9.08
N ALA A 167 -26.59 15.22 8.94
CA ALA A 167 -26.50 16.67 8.87
C ALA A 167 -25.80 17.25 10.10
N GLY A 168 -26.21 16.79 11.30
CA GLY A 168 -25.59 17.18 12.56
C GLY A 168 -24.10 16.82 12.63
N ARG A 169 -23.73 15.60 12.22
CA ARG A 169 -22.33 15.12 12.25
C ARG A 169 -21.43 15.81 11.22
N LEU A 170 -21.96 16.20 10.07
CA LEU A 170 -21.20 16.85 9.01
C LEU A 170 -21.18 18.38 9.10
N GLY A 171 -21.95 18.96 10.03
CA GLY A 171 -22.07 20.40 10.22
C GLY A 171 -22.71 21.12 9.02
N ILE A 172 -23.68 20.47 8.36
CA ILE A 172 -24.36 21.00 7.16
C ILE A 172 -25.87 20.90 7.30
N SER A 173 -26.62 21.57 6.41
CA SER A 173 -28.08 21.54 6.46
C SER A 173 -28.66 20.16 6.08
N PRO A 174 -29.82 19.76 6.63
CA PRO A 174 -30.53 18.56 6.18
C PRO A 174 -30.85 18.57 4.69
N GLY A 175 -31.13 19.74 4.11
CA GLY A 175 -31.35 19.90 2.66
C GLY A 175 -30.11 19.54 1.84
N THR A 176 -28.93 19.94 2.30
CA THR A 176 -27.65 19.57 1.64
C THR A 176 -27.39 18.08 1.72
N VAL A 177 -27.69 17.43 2.85
CA VAL A 177 -27.60 15.96 2.97
C VAL A 177 -28.58 15.28 2.03
N HIS A 178 -29.81 15.78 1.93
CA HIS A 178 -30.81 15.26 1.02
C HIS A 178 -30.37 15.35 -0.46
N ASP A 179 -29.72 16.45 -0.86
CA ASP A 179 -29.14 16.59 -2.20
C ASP A 179 -27.98 15.61 -2.44
N TYR A 180 -27.16 15.35 -1.41
CA TYR A 180 -26.16 14.29 -1.47
C TYR A 180 -26.79 12.90 -1.61
N CYS A 181 -27.87 12.59 -0.87
CA CYS A 181 -28.63 11.35 -1.05
C CYS A 181 -29.16 11.20 -2.49
N LYS A 182 -29.71 12.26 -3.09
CA LYS A 182 -30.15 12.27 -4.49
C LYS A 182 -29.00 12.00 -5.46
N ALA A 183 -27.85 12.64 -5.25
CA ALA A 183 -26.67 12.42 -6.08
C ALA A 183 -26.15 10.97 -5.97
N LEU A 184 -26.17 10.40 -4.76
CA LEU A 184 -25.86 8.98 -4.53
C LEU A 184 -26.87 8.08 -5.27
N HIS A 185 -28.18 8.32 -5.15
CA HIS A 185 -29.20 7.53 -5.84
C HIS A 185 -29.04 7.56 -7.36
N LYS A 186 -28.79 8.75 -7.92
CA LYS A 186 -28.54 8.94 -9.36
C LYS A 186 -27.31 8.18 -9.83
N ARG A 187 -26.20 8.27 -9.08
CA ARG A 187 -24.93 7.63 -9.45
C ARG A 187 -25.03 6.11 -9.44
N TRP A 188 -25.68 5.53 -8.43
CA TRP A 188 -25.85 4.07 -8.34
C TRP A 188 -27.07 3.54 -9.11
N LYS A 189 -27.86 4.42 -9.73
CA LYS A 189 -29.10 4.08 -10.45
C LYS A 189 -30.04 3.24 -9.57
N VAL A 190 -30.28 3.73 -8.35
CA VAL A 190 -31.14 3.09 -7.34
C VAL A 190 -32.32 3.99 -6.99
N ARG A 191 -33.39 3.40 -6.48
CA ARG A 191 -34.63 4.13 -6.14
C ARG A 191 -34.88 4.25 -4.64
N SER A 192 -34.14 3.52 -3.81
CA SER A 192 -34.33 3.53 -2.36
C SER A 192 -33.02 3.51 -1.58
N ARG A 193 -33.09 3.95 -0.32
CA ARG A 193 -31.98 3.86 0.63
C ARG A 193 -31.52 2.41 0.82
N ALA A 194 -32.46 1.47 0.97
CA ALA A 194 -32.13 0.05 1.15
C ALA A 194 -31.36 -0.50 -0.05
N GLU A 195 -31.78 -0.16 -1.27
CA GLU A 195 -31.09 -0.56 -2.50
C GLU A 195 -29.70 0.09 -2.63
N LEU A 196 -29.58 1.38 -2.27
CA LEU A 196 -28.28 2.07 -2.20
C LEU A 196 -27.32 1.33 -1.26
N LEU A 197 -27.78 0.99 -0.05
CA LEU A 197 -26.96 0.31 0.96
C LEU A 197 -26.58 -1.10 0.52
N ALA A 198 -27.49 -1.84 -0.13
CA ALA A 198 -27.20 -3.17 -0.67
C ALA A 198 -26.11 -3.11 -1.76
N ARG A 199 -26.24 -2.21 -2.74
CA ARG A 199 -25.27 -2.09 -3.84
C ARG A 199 -23.90 -1.58 -3.38
N THR A 200 -23.86 -0.70 -2.38
CA THR A 200 -22.62 -0.09 -1.90
C THR A 200 -21.86 -0.96 -0.88
N ARG A 201 -22.50 -1.99 -0.30
CA ARG A 201 -21.82 -2.97 0.57
C ARG A 201 -20.92 -3.96 -0.18
N VAL A 202 -21.22 -4.21 -1.45
CA VAL A 202 -20.54 -5.24 -2.27
C VAL A 202 -19.31 -4.68 -2.98
N LEU A 203 -19.12 -3.36 -2.99
CA LEU A 203 -17.97 -2.76 -3.67
C LEU A 203 -16.70 -2.99 -2.85
N PRO A 204 -15.61 -3.49 -3.47
CA PRO A 204 -14.32 -3.54 -2.82
C PRO A 204 -13.97 -2.12 -2.34
N GLN A 205 -13.59 -1.99 -1.07
CA GLN A 205 -13.04 -0.74 -0.61
C GLN A 205 -11.78 -0.44 -1.41
N ALA A 206 -11.62 0.82 -1.82
CA ALA A 206 -10.37 1.27 -2.42
C ALA A 206 -9.21 0.84 -1.52
N PRO A 207 -8.12 0.27 -2.07
CA PRO A 207 -6.97 -0.08 -1.26
C PRO A 207 -6.48 1.18 -0.54
N GLN A 208 -6.19 1.06 0.75
CA GLN A 208 -5.56 2.15 1.50
C GLN A 208 -4.19 2.40 0.87
N LEU A 209 -4.01 3.58 0.27
CA LEU A 209 -2.73 3.97 -0.29
C LEU A 209 -1.73 4.07 0.86
N MET A 210 -0.64 3.29 0.81
CA MET A 210 0.37 3.22 1.88
C MET A 210 1.04 4.57 2.21
N MET A 211 0.82 5.62 1.39
CA MET A 211 1.40 6.96 1.59
C MET A 211 0.36 8.08 1.75
N GLN A 212 -0.93 7.77 1.95
CA GLN A 212 -1.85 8.78 2.47
C GLN A 212 -1.71 8.80 3.99
N GLU A 213 -1.06 9.83 4.53
CA GLU A 213 -1.14 10.15 5.95
C GLU A 213 -2.61 10.05 6.38
N GLN A 214 -2.87 9.30 7.45
CA GLN A 214 -4.16 9.28 8.10
C GLN A 214 -4.42 10.67 8.68
N THR A 215 -4.89 11.61 7.85
CA THR A 215 -5.37 12.89 8.34
C THR A 215 -6.72 12.65 9.00
N GLY A 216 -6.66 12.32 10.29
CA GLY A 216 -7.73 12.55 11.24
C GLY A 216 -8.84 11.51 11.27
N ALA A 217 -8.51 10.28 11.67
CA ALA A 217 -9.39 9.55 12.58
C ALA A 217 -9.28 10.20 13.98
N CYS A 218 -9.80 11.41 14.12
CA CYS A 218 -10.03 12.05 15.40
C CYS A 218 -11.31 12.87 15.26
N LEU A 219 -12.45 12.17 15.36
CA LEU A 219 -13.70 12.76 15.80
C LEU A 219 -14.00 12.10 17.15
N ALA A 220 -13.41 12.68 18.19
CA ALA A 220 -13.97 12.65 19.53
C ALA A 220 -14.75 13.96 19.72
#